data_AF-A0A7J4RAH1-F1
#
_entry.id   AF-A0A7J4RAH1-F1
#
_cell.length_a   1.000
_cell.length_b   1.000
_cell.length_c   1.000
_cell.angle_alpha   90.00
_cell.angle_beta   90.00
_cell.angle_gamma   90.00
#
_symmetry.space_group_name_H-M   'P 1'
#
loop_
_entity.id
_entity.type
_entity.pdbx_description
1 polymer ?
#
loop_
_entity_poly.entity_id
_entity_poly.type
_entity_poly.pdbx_seq_one_letter_code
_entity_poly.pdbx_strand_id
1 'polypeptide(L)'
;MPSSSHYQISKIMNLVVKLNPSSILDVGVGFGKYGVLCREYLELGDGREEYDKFLRRIDGIEAFKNYITPLHRFIYDHIYIGDGVNPCKF
;
A
#
# COMPACT_ATOMS: atom_id res chain seq x y z
N MET A 1 -11.53 -13.86 1.24
CA MET A 1 -10.77 -12.60 1.18
C MET A 1 -11.73 -11.47 0.85
N PRO A 2 -12.07 -10.58 1.79
CA PRO A 2 -12.68 -9.32 1.41
C PRO A 2 -11.69 -8.59 0.48
N SER A 3 -12.14 -8.20 -0.70
CA SER A 3 -11.31 -7.50 -1.68
C SER A 3 -11.99 -6.19 -2.04
N SER A 4 -11.19 -5.15 -2.28
CA SER A 4 -11.70 -3.92 -2.88
C SER A 4 -12.42 -4.23 -4.19
N SER A 5 -13.60 -3.62 -4.36
CA SER A 5 -14.33 -3.69 -5.62
C SER A 5 -13.48 -3.10 -6.73
N HIS A 6 -13.28 -3.84 -7.82
CA HIS A 6 -12.46 -3.37 -8.95
C HIS A 6 -12.99 -2.06 -9.55
N TYR A 7 -14.29 -1.79 -9.40
CA TYR A 7 -14.92 -0.54 -9.84
C TYR A 7 -14.45 0.72 -9.06
N GLN A 8 -13.90 0.55 -7.86
CA GLN A 8 -13.45 1.66 -7.03
C GLN A 8 -11.98 2.02 -7.24
N ILE A 9 -11.19 1.09 -7.80
CA ILE A 9 -9.73 1.23 -7.90
C ILE A 9 -9.35 2.50 -8.66
N SER A 10 -9.92 2.73 -9.85
CA SER A 10 -9.57 3.90 -10.67
C SER A 10 -9.94 5.23 -10.00
N LYS A 11 -11.04 5.28 -9.25
CA LYS A 11 -11.48 6.48 -8.53
C LYS A 11 -10.52 6.81 -7.38
N ILE A 12 -10.13 5.81 -6.61
CA ILE A 12 -9.20 5.97 -5.49
C ILE A 12 -7.81 6.35 -6.01
N MET A 13 -7.31 5.65 -7.04
CA MET A 13 -5.99 5.97 -7.60
C MET A 13 -5.93 7.36 -8.22
N ASN A 14 -7.01 7.83 -8.85
CA ASN A 14 -7.06 9.21 -9.35
C ASN A 14 -6.89 10.24 -8.21
N LEU A 15 -7.46 9.98 -7.03
CA LEU A 15 -7.25 10.85 -5.86
C LEU A 15 -5.81 10.76 -5.34
N VAL A 16 -5.27 9.55 -5.21
CA VAL A 16 -3.89 9.32 -4.74
C VAL A 16 -2.88 10.04 -5.62
N VAL A 17 -2.98 9.90 -6.95
CA VAL A 17 -2.07 10.55 -7.91
C VAL A 17 -2.19 12.07 -7.84
N LYS A 18 -3.42 12.60 -7.75
CA LYS A 18 -3.65 14.05 -7.64
C LYS A 18 -3.11 14.65 -6.34
N LEU A 19 -3.26 13.93 -5.23
CA LEU A 19 -2.76 14.37 -3.92
C LEU A 19 -1.25 14.23 -3.81
N ASN A 20 -0.66 13.29 -4.56
CA ASN A 20 0.77 13.02 -4.59
C ASN A 20 1.41 12.95 -3.19
N PRO A 21 0.88 12.11 -2.27
CA PRO A 21 1.30 12.13 -0.88
C PRO A 21 2.75 11.64 -0.71
N SER A 22 3.45 12.17 0.30
CA SER A 22 4.78 11.67 0.70
C SER A 22 4.72 10.38 1.52
N SER A 23 3.55 10.07 2.10
CA SER A 23 3.33 8.84 2.87
C SER A 23 1.89 8.34 2.77
N ILE A 24 1.71 7.02 2.80
CA ILE A 24 0.41 6.33 2.72
C ILE A 24 0.30 5.29 3.84
N LEU A 25 -0.90 5.19 4.44
CA LEU A 25 -1.29 4.08 5.31
C LEU A 25 -2.43 3.30 4.64
N ASP A 26 -2.16 2.06 4.24
CA ASP A 26 -3.13 1.16 3.62
C ASP A 26 -3.72 0.21 4.67
N VAL A 27 -4.98 0.44 5.06
CA VAL A 27 -5.65 -0.32 6.11
C VAL A 27 -6.48 -1.45 5.50
N GLY A 28 -6.16 -2.69 5.87
CA GLY A 28 -6.75 -3.88 5.26
C GLY A 28 -6.13 -4.17 3.89
N VAL A 29 -4.80 -4.32 3.86
CA VAL A 29 -4.00 -4.48 2.63
C VAL A 29 -4.49 -5.62 1.74
N GLY A 30 -5.06 -6.69 2.31
CA GLY A 30 -5.67 -7.79 1.57
C GLY A 30 -4.69 -8.49 0.63
N PHE A 31 -4.79 -8.24 -0.68
CA PHE A 31 -3.85 -8.80 -1.67
C PHE A 31 -2.70 -7.85 -2.04
N GLY A 32 -2.68 -6.62 -1.49
CA GLY A 32 -1.64 -5.62 -1.76
C GLY A 32 -1.89 -4.75 -3.00
N LYS A 33 -3.11 -4.74 -3.55
CA LYS A 33 -3.43 -4.03 -4.80
C LYS A 33 -3.06 -2.54 -4.73
N TYR A 34 -3.46 -1.85 -3.66
CA TYR A 34 -3.16 -0.42 -3.55
C TYR A 34 -1.70 -0.15 -3.27
N GLY A 35 -1.01 -0.97 -2.46
CA GLY A 35 0.43 -0.86 -2.29
C GLY A 35 1.19 -0.95 -3.62
N VAL A 36 0.86 -1.93 -4.47
CA VAL A 36 1.43 -2.07 -5.82
C VAL A 36 1.18 -0.81 -6.67
N LEU A 37 -0.09 -0.39 -6.76
CA LEU A 37 -0.46 0.78 -7.58
C LEU A 37 0.20 2.06 -7.06
N CYS A 38 0.36 2.21 -5.75
CA CYS A 38 1.05 3.37 -5.18
C CYS A 38 2.55 3.37 -5.51
N ARG A 39 3.22 2.20 -5.49
CA ARG A 39 4.60 2.10 -5.99
C ARG A 39 4.67 2.46 -7.47
N GLU A 40 3.81 1.91 -8.31
CA GLU A 40 3.83 2.24 -9.74
C GLU A 40 3.61 3.74 -10.00
N TYR A 41 2.48 4.27 -9.54
CA TYR A 41 2.04 5.61 -9.94
C TYR A 41 2.72 6.76 -9.20
N LEU A 42 3.22 6.54 -7.98
CA LEU A 42 3.91 7.59 -7.23
C LEU A 42 5.42 7.47 -7.35
N GLU A 43 5.97 6.26 -7.41
CA GLU A 43 7.41 6.03 -7.29
C GLU A 43 8.12 5.79 -8.62
N LEU A 44 7.46 5.19 -9.61
CA LEU A 44 8.12 4.74 -10.83
C LEU A 44 7.72 5.56 -12.07
N GLY A 45 6.77 6.47 -11.94
CA GLY A 45 6.32 7.36 -13.02
C GLY A 45 7.37 8.38 -13.49
N ASP A 46 8.50 8.50 -12.79
CA ASP A 46 9.63 9.36 -13.18
C ASP A 46 10.64 8.65 -14.12
N GLY A 47 10.43 7.36 -14.41
CA GLY A 47 11.24 6.57 -15.34
C GLY A 47 12.57 6.09 -14.80
N ARG A 48 12.84 6.21 -13.49
CA ARG A 48 14.09 5.74 -12.88
C ARG A 48 14.22 4.21 -12.85
N GLU A 49 13.10 3.50 -12.84
CA GLU A 49 13.01 2.02 -12.79
C GLU A 49 13.81 1.38 -11.63
N GLU A 50 14.02 2.12 -10.52
CA GLU A 50 14.71 1.66 -9.32
C GLU A 50 13.72 1.06 -8.31
N TYR A 51 13.49 -0.25 -8.41
CA TYR A 51 12.51 -0.99 -7.59
C TYR A 51 12.95 -1.26 -6.14
N ASP A 52 14.15 -0.83 -5.76
CA ASP A 52 14.76 -1.02 -4.43
C ASP A 52 14.96 0.30 -3.68
N LYS A 53 14.68 1.45 -4.31
CA LYS A 53 14.94 2.79 -3.74
C LYS A 53 13.71 3.67 -3.70
N PHE A 54 12.65 3.21 -3.05
CA PHE A 54 11.46 4.05 -2.94
C PHE A 54 11.68 5.31 -2.07
N LEU A 55 11.16 6.46 -2.52
CA LEU A 55 11.19 7.78 -1.90
C LEU A 55 10.03 8.00 -0.92
N ARG A 56 8.84 7.45 -1.21
CA ARG A 56 7.66 7.55 -0.33
C ARG A 56 7.58 6.38 0.65
N ARG A 57 7.08 6.69 1.85
CA ARG A 57 6.75 5.69 2.86
C ARG A 57 5.34 5.15 2.63
N ILE A 58 5.19 3.84 2.51
CA ILE A 58 3.91 3.15 2.36
C ILE A 58 3.83 2.08 3.44
N ASP A 59 3.02 2.33 4.46
CA ASP A 59 2.80 1.41 5.57
C ASP A 59 1.46 0.68 5.38
N GLY A 60 1.38 -0.58 5.83
CA GLY A 60 0.20 -1.43 5.70
C GLY A 60 -0.28 -1.97 7.04
N ILE A 61 -1.60 -2.13 7.22
CA ILE A 61 -2.21 -2.84 8.35
C ILE A 61 -3.00 -4.04 7.83
N GLU A 62 -2.80 -5.21 8.44
CA GLU A 62 -3.56 -6.42 8.12
C GLU A 62 -3.91 -7.20 9.39
N ALA A 63 -5.20 -7.49 9.58
CA ALA A 63 -5.64 -8.28 10.72
C ALA A 63 -5.32 -9.77 10.55
N PHE A 64 -5.29 -10.27 9.31
CA PHE A 64 -5.08 -11.68 9.01
C PHE A 64 -3.68 -11.95 8.43
N LYS A 65 -2.73 -12.29 9.31
CA LYS A 65 -1.31 -12.50 8.96
C LYS A 65 -1.05 -13.41 7.76
N ASN A 66 -1.93 -14.38 7.50
CA ASN A 66 -1.73 -15.38 6.44
C ASN A 66 -1.98 -14.81 5.04
N TYR A 67 -2.47 -13.56 4.90
CA TYR A 67 -2.51 -12.86 3.63
C TYR A 67 -1.16 -12.25 3.24
N ILE A 68 -0.22 -12.14 4.19
CA ILE A 68 1.08 -11.53 3.92
C ILE A 68 1.97 -12.50 3.13
N THR A 69 2.31 -12.07 1.93
CA THR A 69 3.17 -12.78 0.97
C THR A 69 4.46 -11.98 0.72
N PRO A 70 5.46 -12.54 -0.01
CA PRO A 70 6.63 -11.78 -0.43
C PRO A 70 6.30 -10.49 -1.19
N LEU A 71 5.17 -10.45 -1.93
CA LEU A 71 4.69 -9.23 -2.58
C LEU A 71 4.48 -8.10 -1.59
N HIS A 72 3.83 -8.37 -0.46
CA HIS A 72 3.56 -7.36 0.57
C HIS A 72 4.87 -6.80 1.13
N ARG A 73 5.85 -7.68 1.39
CA ARG A 73 7.17 -7.31 1.92
C ARG A 73 8.00 -6.51 0.93
N PHE A 74 7.69 -6.61 -0.35
CA PHE A 74 8.32 -5.81 -1.40
C PHE A 74 7.67 -4.42 -1.52
N ILE A 75 6.33 -4.33 -1.40
CA ILE A 75 5.61 -3.08 -1.64
C ILE A 75 5.50 -2.18 -0.40
N TYR A 76 5.40 -2.71 0.82
CA TYR A 76 5.23 -1.89 2.03
C TYR A 76 6.56 -1.73 2.78
N ASP A 77 6.82 -0.52 3.27
CA ASP A 77 7.94 -0.23 4.17
C ASP A 77 7.77 -0.96 5.50
N HIS A 78 6.55 -0.89 6.06
CA HIS A 78 6.18 -1.64 7.26
C HIS A 78 4.81 -2.30 7.10
N ILE A 79 4.65 -3.49 7.68
CA ILE A 79 3.37 -4.19 7.75
C ILE A 79 3.07 -4.49 9.22
N TYR A 80 2.01 -3.90 9.70
CA TYR A 80 1.52 -4.06 11.06
C TYR A 80 0.41 -5.10 11.09
N ILE A 81 0.60 -6.16 11.88
CA ILE A 81 -0.40 -7.21 12.04
C ILE A 81 -1.29 -6.88 13.24
N GLY A 82 -2.57 -6.64 12.98
CA GLY A 82 -3.53 -6.26 14.04
C GLY A 82 -4.81 -5.65 13.50
N ASP A 83 -5.72 -5.31 14.41
CA ASP A 83 -7.07 -4.80 14.11
C ASP A 83 -7.12 -3.29 13.82
N GLY A 84 -5.99 -2.58 13.83
CA GLY A 84 -5.91 -1.16 13.50
C GLY A 84 -6.58 -0.20 14.49
N VAL A 85 -7.21 -0.72 15.55
CA VAL A 85 -7.98 0.06 16.54
C VAL A 85 -7.09 0.62 17.67
N ASN A 86 -5.84 0.14 17.81
CA ASN A 86 -4.88 0.65 18.80
C ASN A 86 -3.56 1.08 18.16
N PRO A 87 -3.40 2.37 17.81
CA PRO A 87 -2.16 2.87 17.21
C PRO A 87 -0.95 2.91 18.16
N CYS A 88 -1.12 2.68 19.46
CA CYS A 88 -0.05 2.77 20.47
C CYS A 88 0.72 1.44 20.74
N LYS A 89 0.55 0.39 19.92
CA LYS A 89 1.23 -0.91 20.12
C LYS A 89 2.01 -1.42 18.90
N PHE A 90 2.31 -0.54 17.94
CA PHE A 90 3.02 -0.89 16.71
C PHE A 90 4.43 -0.33 16.69
#